data_AF-A0A960R2R7-F1
#
_entry.id   AF-A0A960R2R7-F1
#
_cell.length_a   1.000
_cell.length_b   1.000
_cell.length_c   1.000
_cell.angle_alpha   90.00
_cell.angle_beta   90.00
_cell.angle_gamma   90.00
#
_symmetry.space_group_name_H-M   'P 1'
#
loop_
_entity.id
_entity.type
_entity.pdbx_description
1 polymer ?
#
loop_
_entity_poly.entity_id
_entity_poly.type
_entity_poly.pdbx_seq_one_letter_code
_entity_poly.pdbx_strand_id
1 'polypeptide(L)'
;MSANASRTSLSLFITLSVMMFLLFFLWGAWYATLGSFMVEAGLDKWIADAYSVAPIAAIVTPFFMGIFADRFLNAEKLQGILLLLSGLTIIAAPRFATPETSGTYLGILLAHTLCFMPTLGL
;
A
#
# COMPACT_ATOMS: atom_id res chain seq x y z
N MET A 1 21.62 16.58 -34.11
CA MET A 1 20.84 16.87 -32.90
C MET A 1 21.27 15.89 -31.82
N SER A 2 22.11 16.34 -30.89
CA SER A 2 22.71 15.50 -29.83
C SER A 2 21.64 15.10 -28.81
N ALA A 3 21.36 13.81 -28.70
CA ALA A 3 20.53 13.24 -27.65
C ALA A 3 21.33 13.24 -26.34
N ASN A 4 21.13 14.28 -25.52
CA ASN A 4 21.60 14.29 -24.14
C ASN A 4 20.73 13.31 -23.33
N ALA A 5 21.11 12.03 -23.33
CA ALA A 5 20.65 11.10 -22.31
C ALA A 5 21.21 11.60 -20.96
N SER A 6 20.38 12.25 -20.15
CA SER A 6 20.76 12.65 -18.80
C SER A 6 21.14 11.40 -18.02
N ARG A 7 22.43 11.22 -17.73
CA ARG A 7 22.88 10.12 -16.87
C ARG A 7 22.20 10.29 -15.51
N THR A 8 21.38 9.33 -15.11
CA THR A 8 20.78 9.29 -13.77
C THR A 8 21.89 9.47 -12.75
N SER A 9 21.81 10.52 -11.91
CA SER A 9 22.87 10.81 -10.95
C SER A 9 22.93 9.67 -9.93
N LEU A 10 24.14 9.33 -9.46
CA LEU A 10 24.32 8.28 -8.45
C LEU A 10 23.49 8.58 -7.18
N SER A 11 23.32 9.85 -6.83
CA SER A 11 22.48 10.30 -5.71
C SER A 11 21.00 9.99 -5.93
N LEU A 12 20.46 10.22 -7.13
CA LEU A 12 19.08 9.85 -7.48
C LEU A 12 18.88 8.34 -7.43
N PHE A 13 19.84 7.58 -7.97
CA PHE A 13 19.80 6.13 -7.95
C PHE A 13 19.73 5.57 -6.51
N ILE A 14 20.57 6.08 -5.61
CA ILE A 14 20.58 5.67 -4.19
C ILE A 14 19.24 6.02 -3.53
N THR A 15 18.72 7.23 -3.77
CA THR A 15 17.45 7.69 -3.18
C THR A 15 16.27 6.82 -3.60
N LEU A 16 16.15 6.54 -4.90
CA LEU A 16 15.09 5.67 -5.44
C LEU A 16 15.25 4.22 -4.99
N SER A 17 16.49 3.72 -4.90
CA SER A 17 16.76 2.37 -4.39
C SER A 17 16.31 2.20 -2.93
N VAL A 18 16.61 3.18 -2.07
CA VAL A 18 16.14 3.18 -0.67
C VAL A 18 14.62 3.26 -0.61
N MET A 19 13.99 4.11 -1.42
CA MET A 19 12.53 4.20 -1.50
C MET A 19 11.89 2.87 -1.87
N MET A 20 12.38 2.21 -2.92
CA MET A 20 11.91 0.90 -3.35
C MET A 20 12.11 -0.17 -2.29
N PHE A 21 13.29 -0.18 -1.64
CA PHE A 21 13.56 -1.12 -0.55
C PHE A 21 12.56 -0.95 0.61
N LEU A 22 12.32 0.29 1.06
CA LEU A 22 11.39 0.57 2.16
C LEU A 22 9.95 0.13 1.81
N LEU A 23 9.53 0.32 0.56
CA LEU A 23 8.21 -0.14 0.10
C LEU A 23 8.07 -1.67 0.20
N PHE A 24 9.01 -2.42 -0.38
CA PHE A 24 8.95 -3.88 -0.32
C PHE A 24 9.14 -4.42 1.11
N PHE A 25 10.00 -3.79 1.90
CA PHE A 25 10.22 -4.15 3.29
C PHE A 25 8.95 -3.99 4.12
N LEU A 26 8.29 -2.83 4.03
CA LEU A 26 7.04 -2.57 4.74
C LEU A 26 5.97 -3.57 4.32
N TRP A 27 5.78 -3.77 3.01
CA TRP A 27 4.83 -4.73 2.48
C TRP A 27 5.03 -6.13 3.07
N GLY A 28 6.27 -6.63 3.05
CA GLY A 28 6.61 -7.93 3.63
C GLY A 28 6.39 -7.99 5.15
N ALA A 29 6.76 -6.92 5.86
CA ALA A 29 6.69 -6.89 7.33
C ALA A 29 5.24 -7.01 7.85
N TRP A 30 4.29 -6.25 7.29
CA TRP A 30 2.89 -6.31 7.76
C TRP A 30 2.13 -7.51 7.17
N TYR A 31 2.36 -7.85 5.89
CA TYR A 31 1.61 -8.93 5.22
C TYR A 31 1.95 -10.31 5.78
N ALA A 32 3.23 -10.53 6.16
CA ALA A 32 3.67 -11.77 6.79
C ALA A 32 3.18 -11.91 8.25
N THR A 33 3.00 -10.80 8.97
CA THR A 33 2.57 -10.81 10.38
C THR A 33 1.05 -10.76 10.55
N LEU A 34 0.31 -10.36 9.52
CA LEU A 34 -1.15 -10.24 9.51
C LEU A 34 -1.86 -11.50 10.03
N GLY A 35 -1.52 -12.67 9.47
CA GLY A 35 -2.16 -13.93 9.83
C GLY A 35 -2.02 -14.27 11.31
N SER A 36 -0.79 -14.21 11.84
CA SER A 36 -0.52 -14.49 13.26
C SER A 36 -1.22 -13.49 14.18
N PHE A 37 -1.25 -12.21 13.81
CA PHE A 37 -1.98 -11.18 14.57
C PHE A 37 -3.48 -11.44 14.61
N MET A 38 -4.08 -11.85 13.48
CA MET A 38 -5.50 -12.16 13.41
C MET A 38 -5.88 -13.40 14.23
N VAL A 39 -5.03 -14.42 14.27
CA VAL A 39 -5.21 -15.59 15.15
C VAL A 39 -5.23 -15.16 16.62
N GLU A 40 -4.28 -14.33 17.04
CA GLU A 40 -4.22 -13.81 18.42
C GLU A 40 -5.43 -12.93 18.76
N ALA A 41 -5.96 -12.19 17.78
CA ALA A 41 -7.16 -11.36 17.91
C ALA A 41 -8.50 -12.14 17.83
N GLY A 42 -8.48 -13.47 17.65
CA GLY A 42 -9.69 -14.30 17.52
C GLY A 42 -10.43 -14.12 16.18
N LEU A 43 -9.72 -13.68 15.14
CA LEU A 43 -10.21 -13.41 13.79
C LEU A 43 -9.87 -14.54 12.79
N ASP A 44 -9.56 -15.75 13.28
CA ASP A 44 -9.11 -16.89 12.47
C ASP A 44 -9.98 -17.14 11.24
N LYS A 45 -11.30 -17.04 11.42
CA LYS A 45 -12.30 -17.28 10.36
C LYS A 45 -12.25 -16.26 9.21
N TRP A 46 -11.66 -15.09 9.43
CA TRP A 46 -11.62 -13.97 8.47
C TRP A 46 -10.25 -13.82 7.80
N ILE A 47 -9.28 -14.67 8.10
CA ILE A 47 -7.92 -14.58 7.53
C ILE A 47 -7.95 -14.68 6.00
N ALA A 48 -8.76 -15.59 5.46
CA ALA A 48 -8.92 -15.73 4.01
C ALA A 48 -9.45 -14.43 3.36
N ASP A 49 -10.41 -13.77 4.03
CA ASP A 49 -10.98 -12.50 3.56
C ASP A 49 -9.98 -11.34 3.69
N ALA A 50 -9.14 -11.34 4.74
CA ALA A 50 -8.08 -10.37 4.91
C ALA A 50 -6.95 -10.50 3.88
N TYR A 51 -6.72 -11.70 3.35
CA TYR A 51 -5.78 -11.89 2.23
C TYR A 51 -6.43 -11.64 0.86
N SER A 52 -7.76 -11.70 0.74
CA SER A 52 -8.48 -11.42 -0.52
C SER A 52 -8.63 -9.91 -0.82
N VAL A 53 -8.54 -9.04 0.19
CA VAL A 53 -8.55 -7.58 -0.03
C VAL A 53 -7.35 -7.08 -0.83
N ALA A 54 -6.22 -7.79 -0.83
CA ALA A 54 -5.05 -7.43 -1.63
C ALA A 54 -5.31 -7.52 -3.15
N PRO A 55 -5.75 -8.66 -3.72
CA PRO A 55 -6.08 -8.74 -5.15
C PRO A 55 -7.27 -7.87 -5.55
N ILE A 56 -8.26 -7.68 -4.67
CA ILE A 56 -9.37 -6.74 -4.93
C ILE A 56 -8.82 -5.32 -5.10
N ALA A 57 -7.99 -4.86 -4.16
CA ALA A 57 -7.35 -3.55 -4.27
C ALA A 57 -6.46 -3.45 -5.51
N ALA A 58 -5.73 -4.51 -5.88
CA ALA A 58 -4.87 -4.54 -7.06
C ALA A 58 -5.64 -4.28 -8.36
N ILE A 59 -6.88 -4.80 -8.46
CA ILE A 59 -7.75 -4.58 -9.61
C ILE A 59 -8.33 -3.17 -9.59
N VAL A 60 -8.78 -2.72 -8.42
CA VAL A 60 -9.52 -1.46 -8.27
C VAL A 60 -8.60 -0.23 -8.37
N THR A 61 -7.39 -0.32 -7.84
CA THR A 61 -6.45 0.80 -7.72
C THR A 61 -6.07 1.45 -9.07
N PRO A 62 -5.70 0.71 -10.12
CA PRO A 62 -5.31 1.29 -11.41
C PRO A 62 -6.42 2.10 -12.08
N PHE A 63 -7.69 1.73 -11.88
CA PHE A 63 -8.83 2.48 -12.43
C PHE A 63 -8.92 3.88 -11.83
N PHE A 64 -8.73 4.00 -10.52
CA PHE A 64 -8.75 5.30 -9.86
C PHE A 64 -7.47 6.08 -10.14
N MET A 65 -6.31 5.43 -10.07
CA MET A 65 -5.02 6.07 -10.34
C MET A 65 -4.96 6.63 -11.77
N GLY A 66 -5.46 5.92 -12.79
CA GLY A 66 -5.50 6.44 -14.16
C GLY A 66 -6.36 7.70 -14.31
N ILE A 67 -7.44 7.83 -13.54
CA ILE A 67 -8.31 9.03 -13.57
C ILE A 67 -7.66 10.22 -12.83
N PHE A 68 -6.99 9.96 -11.70
CA PHE A 68 -6.44 11.01 -10.84
C PHE A 68 -5.00 11.43 -11.19
N ALA A 69 -4.14 10.50 -11.60
CA ALA A 69 -2.73 10.74 -11.89
C ALA A 69 -2.52 11.55 -13.17
N ASP A 70 -3.39 11.39 -14.18
CA ASP A 70 -3.22 12.05 -15.48
C ASP A 70 -3.69 13.50 -15.51
N ARG A 71 -4.40 13.98 -14.47
CA ARG A 71 -5.13 15.26 -14.56
C ARG A 71 -4.94 16.24 -13.41
N PHE A 72 -4.48 15.81 -12.22
CA PHE A 72 -4.55 16.68 -11.03
C PHE A 72 -3.23 16.88 -10.27
N LEU A 73 -2.29 15.92 -10.26
CA LEU A 73 -1.10 15.97 -9.39
C LEU A 73 0.13 15.28 -10.02
N ASN A 74 1.32 15.77 -9.69
CA ASN A 74 2.57 15.07 -10.02
C ASN A 74 2.62 13.70 -9.32
N ALA A 75 3.00 12.65 -10.05
CA ALA A 75 3.09 11.28 -9.57
C ALA A 75 3.84 11.13 -8.22
N GLU A 76 4.99 11.79 -8.08
CA GLU A 76 5.81 11.74 -6.85
C GLU A 76 5.05 12.26 -5.61
N LYS A 77 4.25 13.33 -5.77
CA LYS A 77 3.46 13.91 -4.68
C LYS A 77 2.26 13.03 -4.34
N LEU A 78 1.61 12.48 -5.36
CA LEU A 78 0.48 11.57 -5.20
C LEU A 78 0.91 10.32 -4.42
N GLN A 79 2.04 9.72 -4.79
CA GLN A 79 2.61 8.56 -4.11
C GLN A 79 2.92 8.85 -2.63
N GLY A 80 3.49 10.01 -2.32
CA GLY A 80 3.76 10.42 -0.94
C GLY A 80 2.49 10.55 -0.09
N ILE A 81 1.43 11.18 -0.63
CA ILE A 81 0.15 11.33 0.06
C ILE A 81 -0.51 9.97 0.32
N LEU A 82 -0.51 9.09 -0.68
CA LEU A 82 -1.10 7.76 -0.59
C LEU A 82 -0.36 6.89 0.45
N LEU A 83 0.97 6.98 0.52
CA LEU A 83 1.75 6.29 1.56
C LEU A 83 1.45 6.79 2.97
N LEU A 84 1.25 8.10 3.14
CA LEU A 84 0.86 8.66 4.44
C LEU A 84 -0.54 8.18 4.85
N LEU A 85 -1.51 8.18 3.94
CA LEU A 85 -2.85 7.64 4.19
C LEU A 85 -2.80 6.14 4.52
N SER A 86 -2.01 5.38 3.76
CA SER A 86 -1.75 3.95 4.00
C SER A 86 -1.16 3.72 5.40
N GLY A 87 -0.18 4.52 5.81
CA GLY A 87 0.40 4.46 7.16
C GLY A 87 -0.62 4.78 8.26
N LEU A 88 -1.49 5.76 8.06
CA LEU A 88 -2.54 6.10 9.02
C LEU A 88 -3.57 4.97 9.18
N THR A 89 -3.99 4.37 8.07
CA THR A 89 -4.97 3.27 8.09
C THR A 89 -4.42 2.02 8.79
N ILE A 90 -3.17 1.61 8.53
CA ILE A 90 -2.60 0.41 9.17
C ILE A 90 -2.34 0.62 10.66
N ILE A 91 -2.00 1.83 11.10
CA ILE A 91 -1.88 2.17 12.53
C ILE A 91 -3.25 2.14 13.23
N ALA A 92 -4.32 2.49 12.51
CA ALA A 92 -5.68 2.44 13.04
C ALA A 92 -6.28 1.03 13.09
N ALA A 93 -5.85 0.12 12.20
CA ALA A 93 -6.45 -1.21 12.03
C ALA A 93 -6.53 -2.05 13.33
N PRO A 94 -5.49 -2.13 14.20
CA PRO A 94 -5.55 -2.93 15.42
C PRO A 94 -6.66 -2.53 16.39
N ARG A 95 -7.13 -1.27 16.34
CA ARG A 95 -8.23 -0.78 17.22
C ARG A 95 -9.57 -1.44 16.92
N PHE A 96 -9.71 -2.00 15.72
CA PHE A 96 -10.93 -2.66 15.25
C PHE A 96 -10.73 -4.16 15.05
N ALA A 97 -9.61 -4.72 15.52
CA ALA A 97 -9.29 -6.14 15.43
C ALA A 97 -10.06 -6.94 16.49
N THR A 98 -11.39 -6.98 16.38
CA THR A 98 -12.27 -7.79 17.23
C THR A 98 -13.27 -8.56 16.37
N PRO A 99 -13.80 -9.71 16.82
CA PRO A 99 -14.77 -10.50 16.06
C PRO A 99 -16.03 -9.71 15.67
N GLU A 100 -16.49 -8.81 16.53
CA GLU A 100 -17.67 -7.96 16.33
C GLU A 100 -17.44 -6.87 15.27
N THR A 101 -16.21 -6.34 15.17
CA THR A 101 -15.83 -5.28 14.23
C THR A 101 -15.01 -5.78 13.03
N SER A 102 -15.04 -7.09 12.77
CA SER A 102 -14.29 -7.75 11.70
C SER A 102 -14.51 -7.13 10.32
N GLY A 103 -15.75 -6.75 9.98
CA GLY A 103 -16.04 -6.05 8.72
C GLY A 103 -15.33 -4.68 8.60
N THR A 104 -15.28 -3.92 9.69
CA THR A 104 -14.56 -2.63 9.74
C THR A 104 -13.05 -2.83 9.62
N TYR A 105 -12.51 -3.86 10.28
CA TYR A 105 -11.10 -4.23 10.17
C TYR A 105 -10.71 -4.56 8.72
N LEU A 106 -11.49 -5.41 8.04
CA LEU A 106 -11.30 -5.75 6.63
C LEU A 106 -11.41 -4.51 5.72
N GLY A 107 -12.36 -3.62 6.01
CA GLY A 107 -12.50 -2.35 5.28
C GLY A 107 -11.29 -1.43 5.44
N ILE A 108 -10.69 -1.38 6.64
CA ILE A 108 -9.47 -0.61 6.89
C ILE A 108 -8.27 -1.25 6.18
N LEU A 109 -8.16 -2.58 6.17
CA LEU A 109 -7.13 -3.29 5.40
C LEU A 109 -7.29 -3.04 3.89
N LEU A 110 -8.52 -3.02 3.39
CA LEU A 110 -8.80 -2.67 2.00
C LEU A 110 -8.39 -1.22 1.69
N ALA A 111 -8.71 -0.26 2.58
CA ALA A 111 -8.28 1.12 2.41
C ALA A 111 -6.75 1.26 2.42
N HIS A 112 -6.08 0.51 3.31
CA HIS A 112 -4.63 0.43 3.36
C HIS A 112 -4.05 -0.10 2.05
N THR A 113 -4.56 -1.23 1.54
CA THR A 113 -4.06 -1.84 0.29
C THR A 113 -4.37 -0.99 -0.94
N LEU A 114 -5.53 -0.31 -0.99
CA LEU A 114 -5.86 0.65 -2.06
C LEU A 114 -4.90 1.84 -2.10
N CYS A 115 -4.45 2.32 -0.94
CA CYS A 115 -3.47 3.41 -0.86
C CYS A 115 -2.02 2.93 -1.07
N PHE A 116 -1.73 1.67 -0.73
CA PHE A 116 -0.39 1.11 -0.80
C PHE A 116 -0.02 0.56 -2.19
N MET A 117 -0.95 -0.15 -2.86
CA MET A 117 -0.71 -0.79 -4.16
C MET A 117 -0.38 0.10 -5.38
N PRO A 118 -0.74 1.40 -5.44
CA PRO A 118 -0.30 2.29 -6.53
C PRO A 118 1.22 2.35 -6.69
N THR A 119 1.97 2.00 -5.63
CA THR A 119 3.43 2.05 -5.58
C THR A 119 4.12 0.94 -6.37
N LEU A 120 3.41 -0.12 -6.76
CA LEU A 120 3.99 -1.25 -7.51
C LEU A 120 3.94 -1.08 -9.04
N GLY A 121 3.10 -0.16 -9.52
CA GLY A 121 2.89 0.09 -10.96
C GLY A 121 3.53 1.39 -11.48
N LEU A 122 4.19 2.15 -10.60
CA LEU A 122 4.87 3.43 -10.87
C LEU A 122 6.38 3.22 -10.86
#